data_AF-A0A0F0KJJ1-F1
#
_entry.id   AF-A0A0F0KJJ1-F1
#
_cell.length_a   1.000
_cell.length_b   1.000
_cell.length_c   1.000
_cell.angle_alpha   90.00
_cell.angle_beta   90.00
_cell.angle_gamma   90.00
#
_symmetry.space_group_name_H-M   'P 1'
#
loop_
_entity.id
_entity.type
_entity.pdbx_description
1 polymer ?
#
loop_
_entity_poly.entity_id
_entity_poly.type
_entity_poly.pdbx_seq_one_letter_code
_entity_poly.pdbx_strand_id
1 'polypeptide(L)' 'MSGADDIKNTAEKAGGKIKEGVGKVTDNEKLEAEGRADQTKASAKQAGENVKDAAHNAGENLRDGLKD' A
#
# COMPACT_ATOMS: atom_id res chain seq x y z
N MET A 1 2.32 -13.73 -10.88
CA MET A 1 1.91 -12.52 -10.15
C MET A 1 1.65 -11.42 -11.16
N SER A 2 0.46 -10.81 -11.08
CA SER A 2 -0.15 -10.00 -12.11
C SER A 2 0.47 -8.60 -12.16
N GLY A 3 1.09 -8.22 -13.28
CA GLY A 3 1.61 -6.87 -13.48
C GLY A 3 0.56 -5.75 -13.32
N ALA A 4 -0.73 -6.08 -13.33
CA ALA A 4 -1.82 -5.15 -13.03
C ALA A 4 -1.81 -4.63 -11.58
N ASP A 5 -1.39 -5.43 -10.60
CA ASP A 5 -1.38 -5.02 -9.18
C ASP A 5 -0.24 -4.04 -8.87
N ASP A 6 0.94 -4.32 -9.40
CA ASP A 6 2.10 -3.43 -9.29
C ASP A 6 1.86 -2.09 -9.98
N ILE A 7 1.23 -2.11 -11.16
CA ILE A 7 0.87 -0.89 -11.91
C ILE A 7 -0.15 -0.07 -11.11
N LYS A 8 -1.16 -0.72 -10.51
CA LYS A 8 -2.19 -0.02 -9.73
C LYS A 8 -1.60 0.63 -8.49
N ASN A 9 -0.75 -0.07 -7.75
CA ASN A 9 -0.08 0.48 -6.57
C ASN A 9 0.87 1.64 -6.94
N THR A 10 1.55 1.52 -8.08
CA THR A 10 2.40 2.59 -8.62
C THR A 10 1.59 3.80 -9.07
N ALA A 11 0.44 3.58 -9.71
CA ALA A 11 -0.48 4.63 -10.13
C ALA A 11 -1.10 5.37 -8.94
N GLU A 12 -1.48 4.65 -7.88
CA GLU A 12 -1.99 5.27 -6.64
C GLU A 12 -0.89 6.11 -5.94
N LYS A 13 0.35 5.61 -5.86
CA LYS A 13 1.50 6.39 -5.35
C LYS A 13 1.81 7.62 -6.21
N ALA A 14 1.75 7.49 -7.53
CA ALA A 14 1.96 8.60 -8.45
C ALA A 14 0.85 9.64 -8.33
N GLY A 15 -0.42 9.21 -8.31
CA GLY A 15 -1.58 10.07 -8.12
C GLY A 15 -1.53 10.84 -6.79
N GLY A 16 -1.14 10.19 -5.69
CA GLY A 16 -0.96 10.84 -4.40
C GLY A 16 0.10 11.93 -4.40
N LYS A 17 1.26 11.70 -5.04
CA LYS A 17 2.30 12.73 -5.22
C LYS A 17 1.84 13.90 -6.08
N ILE A 18 1.06 13.61 -7.13
CA ILE A 18 0.48 14.65 -7.98
C ILE A 18 -0.51 15.50 -7.18
N LYS A 19 -1.44 14.89 -6.43
CA LYS A 19 -2.35 15.62 -5.55
C LYS A 19 -1.60 16.48 -4.52
N GLU A 20 -0.54 15.93 -3.92
CA GLU A 20 0.30 16.68 -2.97
C GLU A 20 0.96 17.90 -3.63
N GLY A 21 1.57 17.72 -4.80
CA GLY A 21 2.25 18.79 -5.53
C GLY A 21 1.28 19.85 -6.04
N VAL A 22 0.13 19.45 -6.58
CA VAL A 22 -0.92 20.38 -7.02
C VAL A 22 -1.53 21.10 -5.82
N GLY A 23 -1.75 20.41 -4.70
CA GLY A 23 -2.23 21.01 -3.46
C GLY A 23 -1.30 22.11 -2.96
N LYS A 24 0.01 21.84 -2.88
CA LYS A 24 1.02 22.85 -2.52
C LYS A 24 1.07 24.03 -3.47
N VAL A 25 1.00 23.79 -4.78
CA VAL A 25 1.09 24.85 -5.81
C VAL A 25 -0.16 25.73 -5.81
N THR A 26 -1.32 25.16 -5.48
CA THR A 26 -2.61 25.87 -5.51
C THR A 26 -3.08 26.35 -4.13
N ASP A 27 -2.25 26.22 -3.09
CA ASP A 27 -2.62 26.47 -1.68
C ASP A 27 -3.90 25.72 -1.26
N ASN A 28 -4.10 24.52 -1.82
CA ASN A 28 -5.25 23.68 -1.54
C ASN A 28 -4.88 22.57 -0.56
N GLU A 29 -5.06 22.87 0.73
CA GLU A 29 -4.77 21.96 1.84
C GLU A 29 -5.49 20.61 1.71
N LYS A 30 -6.68 20.58 1.09
CA LYS A 30 -7.43 19.33 0.89
C LYS A 30 -6.71 18.40 -0.08
N LEU A 31 -6.23 18.92 -1.21
CA LEU A 31 -5.47 18.14 -2.19
C LEU A 31 -4.14 17.67 -1.62
N GLU A 32 -3.47 18.52 -0.83
CA GLU A 32 -2.24 18.13 -0.13
C GLU A 32 -2.48 16.98 0.86
N ALA A 33 -3.51 17.12 1.70
CA ALA A 33 -3.89 16.12 2.68
C ALA A 33 -4.31 14.80 2.04
N GLU A 34 -5.11 14.83 0.97
CA GLU A 34 -5.47 13.63 0.20
C GLU A 34 -4.23 12.93 -0.36
N GLY A 35 -3.30 13.69 -0.94
CA GLY A 35 -2.06 13.14 -1.50
C GLY A 35 -1.20 12.44 -0.45
N ARG A 36 -1.02 13.05 0.73
CA ARG A 36 -0.28 12.45 1.86
C ARG A 36 -1.01 11.24 2.45
N ALA A 37 -2.35 11.29 2.54
CA ALA A 37 -3.16 10.20 3.05
C ALA A 37 -3.07 8.96 2.13
N ASP A 38 -3.18 9.16 0.81
CA ASP A 38 -3.05 8.09 -0.19
C ASP A 38 -1.66 7.41 -0.09
N GLN A 39 -0.58 8.18 0.04
CA GLN A 39 0.78 7.63 0.22
C GLN A 39 0.93 6.82 1.52
N THR A 40 0.37 7.33 2.63
CA THR A 40 0.43 6.67 3.95
C THR A 40 -0.35 5.37 3.93
N LYS A 41 -1.55 5.38 3.35
CA LYS A 41 -2.41 4.21 3.23
C LYS A 41 -1.77 3.13 2.36
N ALA A 42 -1.17 3.50 1.24
CA ALA A 42 -0.45 2.55 0.38
C ALA A 42 0.73 1.90 1.11
N SER A 43 1.51 2.70 1.85
CA SER A 43 2.65 2.20 2.63
C SER A 43 2.22 1.26 3.78
N ALA A 44 1.16 1.64 4.50
CA ALA A 44 0.59 0.82 5.57
C ALA A 44 0.02 -0.49 5.03
N LYS A 45 -0.67 -0.46 3.88
CA LYS A 45 -1.22 -1.64 3.24
C LYS A 45 -0.11 -2.61 2.81
N GLN A 46 0.94 -2.09 2.17
CA GLN A 46 2.08 -2.90 1.74
C GLN A 46 2.83 -3.53 2.93
N ALA A 47 3.03 -2.78 4.02
CA ALA A 47 3.64 -3.30 5.24
C ALA A 47 2.76 -4.37 5.91
N GLY A 48 1.45 -4.13 5.99
CA GLY A 48 0.48 -5.08 6.56
C GLY A 48 0.34 -6.36 5.74
N GLU A 49 0.36 -6.26 4.41
CA GLU A 49 0.34 -7.42 3.52
C GLU A 49 1.62 -8.25 3.69
N ASN A 50 2.80 -7.64 3.77
CA ASN A 50 4.04 -8.37 4.03
C ASN A 50 4.04 -9.12 5.38
N VAL A 51 3.56 -8.46 6.45
CA VAL A 51 3.44 -9.10 7.78
C VAL A 51 2.43 -10.24 7.75
N LYS A 52 1.28 -10.04 7.10
CA LYS A 52 0.24 -11.05 6.97
C LYS A 52 0.73 -12.25 6.15
N ASP A 53 1.46 -12.02 5.06
CA ASP A 53 1.99 -13.06 4.20
C ASP A 53 3.05 -13.91 4.93
N ALA A 54 3.95 -13.26 5.68
CA ALA A 54 4.92 -13.94 6.54
C ALA A 54 4.25 -14.75 7.65
N ALA A 55 3.24 -14.19 8.32
CA ALA A 55 2.48 -14.88 9.35
C ALA A 55 1.67 -16.06 8.78
N HIS A 56 1.11 -15.91 7.58
CA HIS A 56 0.36 -16.96 6.91
C HIS A 56 1.29 -18.11 6.49
N ASN A 57 2.46 -17.82 5.91
CA ASN A 57 3.48 -18.83 5.59
C ASN A 57 3.95 -19.59 6.83
N ALA A 58 4.28 -18.89 7.92
CA ALA A 58 4.70 -19.53 9.16
C ALA A 58 3.58 -20.39 9.78
N GLY A 59 2.35 -19.89 9.76
CA GLY A 59 1.18 -20.59 10.26
C GLY A 59 0.77 -21.80 9.42
N GLU A 60 0.89 -21.74 8.09
CA GLU A 60 0.65 -22.88 7.19
C GLU A 60 1.68 -23.98 7.43
N ASN A 61 2.98 -23.66 7.46
CA ASN A 61 4.02 -24.65 7.72
C ASN A 61 3.85 -25.34 9.09
N LEU A 62 3.42 -24.60 10.11
CA LEU A 62 3.10 -25.16 11.42
C LEU A 62 1.82 -26.01 11.41
N ARG A 63 0.80 -25.62 10.64
CA ARG A 63 -0.45 -26.38 10.52
C ARG A 63 -0.27 -27.69 9.77
N ASP A 64 0.55 -27.69 8.71
CA ASP A 64 0.82 -28.87 7.90
C ASP A 64 1.60 -29.91 8.72
N GLY A 65 2.65 -29.49 9.44
CA GLY A 65 3.42 -30.36 10.32
C GLY A 65 2.69 -30.86 11.58
N LEU A 66 1.51 -30.31 11.90
CA LEU A 66 0.64 -30.77 13.00
C LEU A 66 -0.52 -31.66 12.53
N LYS A 67 -0.74 -31.77 11.22
CA LYS A 67 -1.84 -32.56 10.62
C LYS A 67 -1.40 -33.91 10.04
N ASP A 68 -0.09 -34.15 9.94
CA ASP A 68 0.55 -35.45 9.68
C ASP A 68 0.70 -36.26 10.99
#